data_AF-A0A2V7HBJ5-F1
#
_entry.id   AF-A0A2V7HBJ5-F1
#
_cell.length_a   1.000
_cell.length_b   1.000
_cell.length_c   1.000
_cell.angle_alpha   90.00
_cell.angle_beta   90.00
_cell.angle_gamma   90.00
#
_symmetry.space_group_name_H-M   'P 1'
#
loop_
_entity.id
_entity.type
_entity.pdbx_description
1 polymer ?
#
loop_
_entity_poly.entity_id
_entity_poly.type
_entity_poly.pdbx_seq_one_letter_code
_entity_poly.pdbx_strand_id
1 'polypeptide(L)'
;MVRPNPTRVLVWMCVLIAVNQLGFGSVVPVLALYARSFGVTQSAIGLAIAVYGLARFLVAMPVGRLTDVVGRRTALALGGLVTAAGNVLCAVAPSFAVFVAARFVAGVGAALRRDAAA
;
A
#
# COMPACT_ATOMS: atom_id res chain seq x y z
N MET A 1 -21.39 26.41 10.92
CA MET A 1 -21.26 25.04 10.38
C MET A 1 -21.06 25.11 8.87
N VAL A 2 -19.82 25.19 8.40
CA VAL A 2 -19.51 25.26 6.95
C VAL A 2 -19.68 23.85 6.38
N ARG A 3 -20.74 23.61 5.60
CA ARG A 3 -20.89 22.35 4.84
C ARG A 3 -19.87 22.39 3.69
N PRO A 4 -18.79 21.59 3.70
CA PRO A 4 -17.82 21.61 2.61
C PRO A 4 -18.50 21.14 1.31
N ASN A 5 -18.31 21.87 0.21
CA ASN A 5 -18.88 21.53 -1.09
C ASN A 5 -18.54 20.08 -1.48
N PRO A 6 -19.55 19.23 -1.75
CA PRO A 6 -19.34 17.79 -1.99
C PRO A 6 -18.46 17.54 -3.22
N THR A 7 -18.54 18.40 -4.24
CA THR A 7 -17.71 18.33 -5.45
C THR A 7 -16.23 18.56 -5.14
N ARG A 8 -15.91 19.47 -4.22
CA ARG A 8 -14.53 19.76 -3.82
C ARG A 8 -13.94 18.59 -3.01
N VAL A 9 -14.76 17.94 -2.18
CA VAL A 9 -14.37 16.72 -1.46
C VAL A 9 -14.11 15.58 -2.45
N LEU A 10 -14.96 15.40 -3.45
CA LEU A 10 -14.80 14.37 -4.48
C LEU A 10 -13.52 14.57 -5.30
N VAL A 11 -13.26 15.80 -5.77
CA VAL A 11 -12.04 16.12 -6.52
C VAL A 11 -10.79 15.83 -5.69
N TRP A 12 -10.77 16.22 -4.41
CA TRP A 12 -9.66 15.90 -3.51
C TRP A 12 -9.44 14.40 -3.33
N MET A 13 -10.51 13.61 -3.22
CA MET A 13 -10.41 12.16 -3.13
C MET A 13 -9.88 11.55 -4.43
N CYS A 14 -10.36 12.00 -5.59
CA CYS A 14 -9.87 11.55 -6.90
C CYS A 14 -8.39 11.83 -7.08
N VAL A 15 -7.92 13.04 -6.72
CA VAL A 15 -6.50 13.40 -6.81
C VAL A 15 -5.65 12.53 -5.88
N LEU A 16 -6.09 12.32 -4.63
CA LEU A 16 -5.39 11.45 -3.67
C LEU A 16 -5.28 10.01 -4.19
N ILE A 17 -6.36 9.47 -4.78
CA ILE A 17 -6.37 8.12 -5.34
C ILE A 17 -5.47 8.03 -6.57
N ALA A 18 -5.51 9.03 -7.46
CA ALA A 18 -4.68 9.07 -8.67
C ALA A 18 -3.18 9.10 -8.33
N VAL A 19 -2.76 9.96 -7.40
CA VAL A 19 -1.38 10.01 -6.91
C VAL A 19 -0.96 8.67 -6.31
N ASN A 20 -1.83 8.04 -5.53
CA ASN A 20 -1.53 6.74 -4.94
C ASN A 20 -1.37 5.64 -6.00
N GLN A 21 -2.22 5.61 -7.02
CA GLN A 21 -2.16 4.63 -8.11
C GLN A 21 -0.94 4.81 -9.01
N LEU A 22 -0.56 6.05 -9.31
CA LEU A 22 0.68 6.38 -10.04
C LEU A 22 1.92 5.93 -9.27
N GLY A 23 1.96 6.20 -7.95
CA GLY A 23 3.01 5.70 -7.08
C GLY A 23 3.06 4.17 -7.09
N PHE A 24 1.91 3.51 -7.00
CA PHE A 24 1.83 2.05 -7.02
C PHE A 24 2.36 1.41 -8.31
N GLY A 25 2.03 2.01 -9.47
CA GLY A 25 2.54 1.59 -10.77
C GLY A 25 4.06 1.77 -10.90
N SER A 26 4.59 2.85 -10.31
CA SER A 26 6.03 3.16 -10.31
C SER A 26 6.82 2.28 -9.35
N VAL A 27 6.19 1.83 -8.26
CA VAL A 27 6.84 1.01 -7.24
C VAL A 27 7.30 -0.34 -7.80
N VAL A 28 6.55 -0.99 -8.69
CA VAL A 28 6.92 -2.32 -9.24
C VAL A 28 8.28 -2.31 -9.96
N PRO A 29 8.55 -1.44 -10.95
CA PRO A 29 9.85 -1.37 -11.61
C PRO A 29 10.97 -0.84 -10.70
N VAL A 30 10.67 0.15 -9.84
CA VAL A 30 11.65 0.68 -8.88
C VAL A 30 12.09 -0.40 -7.89
N LEU A 31 11.17 -1.23 -7.42
CA LEU A 31 11.46 -2.38 -6.55
C LEU A 31 12.36 -3.40 -7.24
N ALA A 32 12.09 -3.69 -8.52
CA ALA A 32 12.91 -4.61 -9.30
C ALA A 32 14.32 -4.06 -9.54
N LEU A 33 14.44 -2.75 -9.76
CA LEU A 33 15.74 -2.07 -9.93
C LEU A 33 16.52 -2.03 -8.60
N TYR A 34 15.84 -1.75 -7.49
CA TYR A 34 16.42 -1.69 -6.14
C TYR A 34 16.86 -3.08 -5.67
N ALA A 35 16.04 -4.11 -5.88
CA ALA A 35 16.43 -5.49 -5.58
C ALA A 35 17.64 -5.93 -6.42
N ARG A 36 17.73 -5.55 -7.71
CA ARG A 36 18.96 -5.80 -8.48
C ARG A 36 20.20 -5.11 -7.89
N SER A 37 20.06 -3.92 -7.30
CA SER A 37 21.19 -3.22 -6.64
C SER A 37 21.72 -3.94 -5.39
N PHE A 38 20.91 -4.77 -4.74
CA PHE A 38 21.36 -5.65 -3.65
C PHE A 38 22.11 -6.91 -4.14
N GLY A 39 22.29 -7.08 -5.46
CA GLY A 39 22.95 -8.26 -6.03
C GLY A 39 22.13 -9.55 -5.89
N VAL A 40 20.84 -9.47 -5.57
CA VAL A 40 19.98 -10.65 -5.41
C VAL A 40 19.46 -11.19 -6.75
N THR A 41 19.24 -12.50 -6.79
CA THR A 41 18.74 -13.24 -7.96
C THR A 41 17.32 -12.83 -8.35
N GLN A 42 16.97 -12.99 -9.63
CA GLN A 42 15.65 -12.64 -10.17
C GLN A 42 14.49 -13.36 -9.45
N SER A 43 14.74 -14.57 -8.93
CA SER A 43 13.80 -15.31 -8.08
C SER A 43 13.46 -14.59 -6.78
N ALA A 44 14.43 -13.92 -6.15
CA ALA A 44 14.21 -13.14 -4.94
C ALA A 44 13.32 -11.92 -5.20
N ILE A 45 13.50 -11.25 -6.35
CA ILE A 45 12.62 -10.14 -6.78
C ILE A 45 11.17 -10.62 -6.91
N GLY A 46 10.97 -11.78 -7.56
CA GLY A 46 9.67 -12.41 -7.65
C GLY A 46 9.07 -12.72 -6.28
N LEU A 47 9.88 -13.20 -5.33
CA LEU A 47 9.46 -13.50 -3.97
C LEU A 47 9.01 -12.23 -3.22
N ALA A 48 9.72 -11.11 -3.35
CA ALA A 48 9.33 -9.84 -2.73
C ALA A 48 7.96 -9.34 -3.24
N ILE A 49 7.69 -9.52 -4.54
CA ILE A 49 6.38 -9.19 -5.14
C ILE A 49 5.31 -10.17 -4.65
N ALA A 50 5.63 -11.46 -4.58
CA ALA A 50 4.72 -12.50 -4.12
C ALA A 50 4.32 -12.32 -2.64
N VAL A 51 5.28 -12.02 -1.76
CA VAL A 51 5.03 -11.75 -0.33
C VAL A 51 4.11 -10.55 -0.15
N TYR A 52 4.28 -9.50 -0.97
CA TYR A 52 3.37 -8.37 -0.96
C TYR A 52 1.93 -8.74 -1.38
N GLY A 53 1.80 -9.57 -2.43
CA GLY A 53 0.50 -10.09 -2.88
C GLY A 53 -0.14 -11.02 -1.84
N LEU A 54 0.66 -11.86 -1.19
CA LEU A 54 0.23 -12.78 -0.13
C LEU A 54 -0.23 -12.01 1.10
N ALA A 55 0.50 -10.98 1.52
CA ALA A 55 0.10 -10.09 2.59
C ALA A 55 -1.25 -9.44 2.28
N ARG A 56 -1.43 -8.95 1.04
CA ARG A 56 -2.70 -8.39 0.60
C ARG A 56 -3.82 -9.42 0.63
N PHE A 57 -3.57 -10.65 0.18
CA PHE A 57 -4.56 -11.72 0.17
C PHE A 57 -5.01 -12.14 1.57
N LEU A 58 -4.06 -12.35 2.48
CA LEU A 58 -4.33 -12.73 3.87
C LEU A 58 -5.10 -11.63 4.62
N VAL A 59 -4.79 -10.38 4.31
CA VAL A 59 -5.36 -9.22 5.01
C VAL A 59 -6.71 -8.81 4.41
N ALA A 60 -6.98 -9.07 3.14
CA ALA A 60 -8.25 -8.71 2.48
C ALA A 60 -9.48 -9.30 3.21
N MET A 61 -9.40 -10.56 3.65
CA MET A 61 -10.53 -11.25 4.27
C MET A 61 -10.97 -10.65 5.63
N PRO A 62 -10.08 -10.40 6.61
CA PRO A 62 -10.46 -9.76 7.88
C PRO A 62 -10.75 -8.26 7.73
N VAL A 63 -10.07 -7.58 6.81
CA VAL A 63 -10.18 -6.12 6.65
C VAL A 63 -11.51 -5.69 6.09
N GLY A 64 -12.10 -6.44 5.15
CA GLY A 64 -13.43 -6.13 4.61
C GLY A 64 -14.48 -5.94 5.71
N ARG A 65 -14.48 -6.82 6.73
CA ARG A 65 -15.38 -6.72 7.88
C ARG A 65 -15.03 -5.56 8.82
N LEU A 66 -13.75 -5.21 8.92
CA LEU A 66 -13.28 -4.10 9.75
C LEU A 66 -13.64 -2.74 9.14
N THR A 67 -13.63 -2.63 7.80
CA THR A 67 -14.09 -1.44 7.06
C THR A 67 -15.56 -1.11 7.32
N ASP A 68 -16.40 -2.14 7.41
CA ASP A 68 -17.84 -1.98 7.67
C ASP A 68 -18.11 -1.40 9.06
N VAL A 69 -17.24 -1.68 10.04
CA VAL A 69 -17.40 -1.22 11.43
C VAL A 69 -16.74 0.15 11.67
N VAL A 70 -15.57 0.41 11.07
CA VAL A 70 -14.74 1.59 11.34
C VAL A 70 -15.10 2.79 10.44
N GLY A 71 -15.90 2.55 9.40
CA GLY A 71 -16.37 3.55 8.47
C GLY A 71 -15.38 3.80 7.32
N ARG A 72 -15.94 3.87 6.10
CA ARG A 72 -15.20 3.89 4.83
C ARG A 72 -14.13 4.98 4.72
N ARG A 73 -14.38 6.16 5.31
CA ARG A 73 -13.45 7.31 5.27
C ARG A 73 -12.22 7.11 6.16
N THR A 74 -12.40 6.53 7.34
CA THR A 74 -11.32 6.28 8.31
C THR A 74 -10.42 5.15 7.83
N ALA A 75 -11.00 4.11 7.24
CA ALA A 75 -10.26 3.00 6.67
C ALA A 75 -9.35 3.42 5.49
N LEU A 76 -9.84 4.30 4.60
CA LEU A 76 -9.00 4.87 3.54
C LEU A 76 -7.78 5.62 4.09
N ALA A 77 -7.96 6.42 5.15
CA ALA A 77 -6.89 7.18 5.77
C ALA A 77 -5.87 6.28 6.49
N LEU A 78 -6.34 5.34 7.30
CA LEU A 78 -5.51 4.35 7.99
C LEU A 78 -4.71 3.49 7.01
N GLY A 79 -5.35 3.01 5.94
CA GLY A 79 -4.69 2.18 4.93
C GLY A 79 -3.61 2.97 4.18
N GLY A 80 -3.90 4.22 3.85
CA GLY A 80 -2.91 5.14 3.28
C GLY A 80 -1.70 5.35 4.19
N LEU A 81 -1.92 5.58 5.49
CA LEU A 81 -0.85 5.76 6.48
C LEU A 81 0.01 4.51 6.64
N VAL A 82 -0.60 3.33 6.75
CA VAL A 82 0.14 2.06 6.89
C VAL A 82 0.93 1.75 5.63
N THR A 83 0.37 1.99 4.44
CA THR A 83 1.12 1.84 3.17
C THR A 83 2.28 2.84 3.10
N ALA A 84 2.07 4.08 3.51
CA ALA A 84 3.13 5.09 3.52
C ALA A 84 4.27 4.68 4.47
N ALA A 85 3.94 4.27 5.70
CA ALA A 85 4.92 3.77 6.66
C ALA A 85 5.69 2.55 6.14
N GLY A 86 5.00 1.58 5.53
CA GLY A 86 5.62 0.41 4.92
C GLY A 86 6.56 0.76 3.76
N ASN A 87 6.20 1.75 2.93
CA ASN A 87 7.07 2.24 1.86
C ASN A 87 8.28 3.01 2.39
N VAL A 88 8.13 3.81 3.45
CA VAL A 88 9.26 4.46 4.12
C VAL A 88 10.21 3.39 4.67
N LEU A 89 9.69 2.35 5.34
CA LEU A 89 10.49 1.21 5.79
C LEU A 89 11.22 0.50 4.64
N CYS A 90 10.60 0.39 3.46
CA CYS A 90 11.28 -0.16 2.27
C CYS A 90 12.44 0.74 1.81
N ALA A 91 12.29 2.07 1.91
CA ALA A 91 13.30 3.02 1.48
C ALA A 91 14.53 3.04 2.41
N VAL A 92 14.34 2.86 3.72
CA VAL A 92 15.45 2.77 4.71
C VAL A 92 15.94 1.35 4.96
N ALA A 93 15.46 0.34 4.21
CA ALA A 93 15.82 -1.06 4.45
C ALA A 93 17.32 -1.32 4.19
N PRO A 94 18.10 -1.74 5.22
CA PRO A 94 19.53 -2.00 5.08
C PRO A 94 19.85 -3.38 4.50
N SER A 95 18.87 -4.27 4.41
CA SER A 95 19.04 -5.62 3.87
C SER A 95 17.78 -6.12 3.14
N PHE A 96 17.97 -7.09 2.25
CA PHE A 96 16.88 -7.68 1.47
C PHE A 96 15.79 -8.33 2.37
N ALA A 97 16.17 -8.94 3.49
CA ALA A 97 15.21 -9.52 4.43
C ALA A 97 14.32 -8.45 5.09
N VAL A 98 14.92 -7.32 5.52
CA VAL A 98 14.17 -6.18 6.08
C VAL A 98 13.27 -5.56 5.02
N PHE A 99 13.72 -5.52 3.77
CA PHE A 99 12.92 -5.06 2.64
C PHE A 99 11.71 -5.95 2.35
N VAL A 100 11.86 -7.28 2.41
CA VAL A 100 10.74 -8.23 2.27
C VAL A 100 9.74 -8.08 3.41
N ALA A 101 10.22 -7.94 4.65
CA ALA A 101 9.36 -7.68 5.81
C ALA A 101 8.61 -6.34 5.71
N ALA A 102 9.31 -5.27 5.30
CA ALA A 102 8.71 -3.97 5.03
C ALA A 102 7.64 -4.05 3.93
N ARG A 103 7.85 -4.89 2.91
CA ARG A 103 6.85 -5.14 1.88
C ARG A 103 5.62 -5.85 2.41
N PHE A 104 5.77 -6.80 3.33
CA PHE A 104 4.61 -7.41 3.99
C PHE A 104 3.75 -6.34 4.68
N VAL A 105 4.38 -5.43 5.43
CA VAL A 105 3.70 -4.30 6.10
C VAL A 105 3.02 -3.36 5.11
N ALA A 106 3.71 -3.00 4.01
CA ALA A 106 3.10 -2.18 2.95
C ALA A 106 1.90 -2.88 2.27
N GLY A 107 1.93 -4.21 2.17
CA GLY A 107 0.87 -5.05 1.62
C GLY A 107 -0.39 -5.04 2.48
N VAL A 108 -0.20 -5.14 3.81
CA VAL A 108 -1.26 -5.02 4.81
C VAL A 108 -1.98 -3.68 4.67
N GLY A 109 -1.24 -2.56 4.64
CA GLY A 109 -1.85 -1.23 4.51
C GLY A 109 -2.61 -1.04 3.19
N ALA A 110 -2.12 -1.65 2.11
CA ALA A 110 -2.73 -1.50 0.80
C ALA A 110 -4.00 -2.35 0.64
N ALA A 111 -4.13 -3.47 1.36
CA ALA A 111 -5.39 -4.21 1.45
C ALA A 111 -6.46 -3.32 2.13
N LEU A 112 -6.11 -2.71 3.27
CA LEU A 112 -6.97 -1.78 4.00
C LEU A 112 -7.51 -0.63 3.13
N ARG A 113 -6.67 -0.08 2.27
CA ARG A 113 -7.07 0.98 1.34
C ARG A 113 -7.97 0.49 0.20
N ARG A 114 -7.77 -0.73 -0.31
CA ARG A 114 -8.49 -1.25 -1.47
C ARG A 114 -9.93 -1.63 -1.13
N ASP A 115 -10.16 -2.30 -0.02
CA ASP A 115 -11.51 -2.72 0.37
C ASP A 115 -12.41 -1.54 0.74
N ALA A 116 -11.83 -0.44 1.25
CA ALA A 116 -12.59 0.79 1.52
C ALA A 116 -12.99 1.57 0.25
N ALA A 117 -12.45 1.20 -0.92
CA ALA A 117 -12.78 1.82 -2.21
C ALA A 117 -13.78 0.98 -3.05
N ALA A 118 -14.05 -0.26 -2.66
CA ALA A 118 -15.11 -1.11 -3.23
C ALA A 118 -16.49 -0.70 -2.68
#